data_AF-A0A3D9LAM1-F1
#
_entry.id   AF-A0A3D9LAM1-F1
#
_cell.length_a   1.000
_cell.length_b   1.000
_cell.length_c   1.000
_cell.angle_alpha   90.00
_cell.angle_beta   90.00
_cell.angle_gamma   90.00
#
_symmetry.space_group_name_H-M   'P 1'
#
loop_
_entity.id
_entity.type
_entity.pdbx_description
1 polymer ?
#
loop_
_entity_poly.entity_id
_entity_poly.type
_entity_poly.pdbx_seq_one_letter_code
_entity_poly.pdbx_strand_id
1 'polypeptide(L)'
;MTTLFLIHGRGQHTAPGVPAGQVAEHAEAIRRRWLHALNTGLHDAGRPAIPDAAPVLFPFYGNAFRDAVAEREGSGPGPDLARWSTGQPLPADVQAVCEVKAGLIHDVTELLRFDPDSASLHPSTRHPESVHPESLHPAVGEPTARGLPAGVGRPWWELDELLRVPWLRAALQFLAERAGVSARVIEEYFTDVAYYLGCAEVRQTVLAIVERALADVPMGEPVVVAGHSLGSVVAYDALIRGAQGRSIALVATTGSPLGLPVVQRHLLGGAGDGPVPVPAVVPARSGAWVNGYDVRDVVAILNPLGPRLEQAAAAQVRDVRVGSGDEPHAVIGYLENAAVAEPIGHAVVSGSRAVP
;
A
#
# COMPACT_ATOMS: atom_id res chain seq x y z
N MET A 1 -23.50 12.82 -11.45
CA MET A 1 -23.10 11.67 -10.60
C MET A 1 -21.59 11.72 -10.46
N THR A 2 -21.02 11.06 -9.46
CA THR A 2 -19.58 11.09 -9.19
C THR A 2 -19.08 9.66 -9.06
N THR A 3 -18.03 9.33 -9.81
CA THR A 3 -17.44 7.99 -9.81
C THR A 3 -16.58 7.80 -8.58
N LEU A 4 -16.83 6.73 -7.83
CA LEU A 4 -15.93 6.27 -6.78
C LEU A 4 -14.92 5.29 -7.40
N PHE A 5 -13.64 5.67 -7.34
CA PHE A 5 -12.54 4.95 -7.96
C PHE A 5 -11.65 4.34 -6.87
N LEU A 6 -11.78 3.04 -6.66
CA LEU A 6 -11.14 2.30 -5.57
C LEU A 6 -9.88 1.58 -6.07
N ILE A 7 -8.71 2.00 -5.58
CA ILE A 7 -7.42 1.42 -5.97
C ILE A 7 -6.90 0.57 -4.81
N HIS A 8 -6.86 -0.74 -5.06
CA HIS A 8 -6.54 -1.70 -4.02
C HIS A 8 -5.04 -1.77 -3.68
N GLY A 9 -4.72 -2.35 -2.52
CA GLY A 9 -3.35 -2.59 -2.07
C GLY A 9 -2.78 -3.93 -2.55
N ARG A 10 -1.63 -4.32 -1.98
CA ARG A 10 -0.96 -5.59 -2.28
C ARG A 10 -1.74 -6.83 -1.85
N GLY A 11 -1.30 -8.00 -2.32
CA GLY A 11 -1.75 -9.31 -1.82
C GLY A 11 -3.22 -9.64 -2.10
N GLN A 12 -3.88 -8.89 -2.98
CA GLN A 12 -5.28 -9.12 -3.35
C GLN A 12 -5.45 -9.98 -4.61
N HIS A 13 -4.36 -10.50 -5.18
CA HIS A 13 -4.39 -11.38 -6.34
C HIS A 13 -5.03 -12.74 -6.04
N THR A 14 -5.52 -13.42 -7.06
CA THR A 14 -5.94 -14.83 -6.96
C THR A 14 -4.71 -15.75 -6.91
N ALA A 15 -4.90 -17.05 -6.78
CA ALA A 15 -3.84 -18.00 -7.12
C ALA A 15 -3.55 -18.00 -8.64
N PRO A 16 -2.35 -18.44 -9.08
CA PRO A 16 -2.06 -18.67 -10.49
C PRO A 16 -3.02 -19.70 -11.11
N GLY A 17 -3.32 -19.56 -12.42
CA GLY A 17 -4.16 -20.50 -13.16
C GLY A 17 -5.67 -20.41 -12.90
N VAL A 18 -6.12 -19.48 -12.04
CA VAL A 18 -7.55 -19.24 -11.81
C VAL A 18 -8.20 -18.66 -13.09
N PRO A 19 -9.34 -19.22 -13.56
CA PRO A 19 -10.02 -18.74 -14.76
C PRO A 19 -10.49 -17.28 -14.66
N ALA A 20 -10.50 -16.55 -15.78
CA ALA A 20 -10.84 -15.13 -15.82
C ALA A 20 -12.20 -14.77 -15.17
N GLY A 21 -13.22 -15.63 -15.33
CA GLY A 21 -14.52 -15.44 -14.68
C GLY A 21 -14.43 -15.44 -13.15
N GLN A 22 -13.64 -16.35 -12.57
CA GLN A 22 -13.42 -16.42 -11.12
C GLN A 22 -12.53 -15.27 -10.62
N VAL A 23 -11.59 -14.80 -11.45
CA VAL A 23 -10.81 -13.59 -11.14
C VAL A 23 -11.73 -12.37 -11.03
N ALA A 24 -12.69 -12.22 -11.95
CA ALA A 24 -13.68 -11.14 -11.90
C ALA A 24 -14.57 -11.23 -10.65
N GLU A 25 -15.05 -12.44 -10.31
CA GLU A 25 -15.83 -12.66 -9.08
C GLU A 25 -15.05 -12.34 -7.81
N HIS A 26 -13.75 -12.68 -7.76
CA HIS A 26 -12.86 -12.36 -6.65
C HIS A 26 -12.63 -10.86 -6.50
N ALA A 27 -12.32 -10.16 -7.59
CA ALA A 27 -12.16 -8.71 -7.61
C ALA A 27 -13.45 -8.01 -7.13
N GLU A 28 -14.60 -8.47 -7.62
CA GLU A 28 -15.91 -7.97 -7.24
C GLU A 28 -16.22 -8.25 -5.75
N ALA A 29 -15.83 -9.42 -5.22
CA ALA A 29 -15.99 -9.73 -3.80
C ALA A 29 -15.13 -8.81 -2.91
N ILE A 30 -13.94 -8.38 -3.37
CA ILE A 30 -13.16 -7.36 -2.66
C ILE A 30 -13.86 -6.00 -2.72
N ARG A 31 -14.28 -5.57 -3.92
CA ARG A 31 -15.01 -4.31 -4.11
C ARG A 31 -16.22 -4.20 -3.18
N ARG A 32 -17.04 -5.26 -3.10
CA ARG A 32 -18.19 -5.32 -2.19
C ARG A 32 -17.82 -5.18 -0.72
N ARG A 33 -16.72 -5.82 -0.28
CA ARG A 33 -16.24 -5.70 1.11
C ARG A 33 -15.79 -4.28 1.44
N TRP A 34 -15.11 -3.61 0.52
CA TRP A 34 -14.72 -2.20 0.69
C TRP A 34 -15.93 -1.28 0.76
N LEU A 35 -16.90 -1.46 -0.14
CA LEU A 35 -18.14 -0.68 -0.11
C LEU A 35 -18.94 -0.92 1.17
N HIS A 36 -18.99 -2.16 1.65
CA HIS A 36 -19.65 -2.48 2.92
C HIS A 36 -18.98 -1.80 4.12
N ALA A 37 -17.65 -1.85 4.19
CA ALA A 37 -16.87 -1.16 5.23
C ALA A 37 -17.09 0.36 5.18
N LEU A 38 -17.02 0.95 3.98
CA LEU A 38 -17.30 2.37 3.77
C LEU A 38 -18.72 2.76 4.20
N ASN A 39 -19.72 1.95 3.83
CA ASN A 39 -21.11 2.18 4.23
C ASN A 39 -21.33 2.04 5.75
N THR A 40 -20.54 1.18 6.42
CA THR A 40 -20.53 1.07 7.88
C THR A 40 -20.00 2.37 8.49
N GLY A 41 -18.86 2.88 8.01
CA GLY A 41 -18.35 4.17 8.47
C GLY A 41 -19.28 5.36 8.16
N LEU A 42 -19.99 5.33 7.02
CA LEU A 42 -21.02 6.33 6.71
C LEU A 42 -22.20 6.26 7.67
N HIS A 43 -22.66 5.05 8.02
CA HIS A 43 -23.71 4.85 9.00
C HIS A 43 -23.31 5.43 10.36
N ASP A 44 -22.09 5.14 10.82
CA ASP A 44 -21.53 5.66 12.07
C ASP A 44 -21.36 7.19 12.04
N ALA A 45 -21.13 7.77 10.86
CA ALA A 45 -21.12 9.21 10.63
C ALA A 45 -22.53 9.84 10.52
N GLY A 46 -23.61 9.07 10.63
CA GLY A 46 -24.98 9.54 10.44
C GLY A 46 -25.29 9.95 9.00
N ARG A 47 -24.58 9.39 8.02
CA ARG A 47 -24.74 9.66 6.58
C ARG A 47 -25.42 8.49 5.87
N PRO A 48 -26.13 8.74 4.75
CA PRO A 48 -26.64 7.66 3.92
C PRO A 48 -25.49 6.85 3.30
N ALA A 49 -25.75 5.58 3.00
CA ALA A 49 -24.85 4.73 2.24
C ALA A 49 -24.57 5.32 0.84
N ILE A 50 -23.47 4.87 0.23
CA ILE A 50 -23.19 5.14 -1.19
C ILE A 50 -24.39 4.64 -2.02
N PRO A 51 -25.00 5.49 -2.86
CA PRO A 51 -26.15 5.09 -3.67
C PRO A 51 -25.81 3.95 -4.61
N ASP A 52 -26.72 2.99 -4.79
CA ASP A 52 -26.53 1.85 -5.72
C ASP A 52 -26.29 2.29 -7.17
N ALA A 53 -26.81 3.46 -7.55
CA ALA A 53 -26.63 4.04 -8.88
C ALA A 53 -25.28 4.76 -9.07
N ALA A 54 -24.51 4.98 -7.99
CA ALA A 54 -23.20 5.62 -8.11
C ALA A 54 -22.21 4.65 -8.78
N PRO A 55 -21.52 5.07 -9.86
CA PRO A 55 -20.52 4.22 -10.49
C PRO A 55 -19.34 3.99 -9.52
N VAL A 56 -19.02 2.72 -9.28
CA VAL A 56 -17.87 2.34 -8.45
C VAL A 56 -16.93 1.47 -9.28
N LEU A 57 -15.79 2.04 -9.66
CA LEU A 57 -14.73 1.35 -10.39
C LEU A 57 -13.69 0.77 -9.43
N PHE A 58 -13.21 -0.43 -9.75
CA PHE A 58 -12.21 -1.16 -8.99
C PHE A 58 -11.22 -1.79 -9.98
N PRO A 59 -10.25 -1.03 -10.52
CA PRO A 59 -9.23 -1.56 -11.42
C PRO A 59 -8.40 -2.64 -10.73
N PHE A 60 -8.73 -3.90 -10.99
CA PHE A 60 -8.05 -5.03 -10.38
C PHE A 60 -6.73 -5.33 -11.09
N TYR A 61 -5.63 -4.82 -10.53
CA TYR A 61 -4.29 -5.01 -11.08
C TYR A 61 -3.51 -6.15 -10.39
N GLY A 62 -4.05 -6.74 -9.32
CA GLY A 62 -3.30 -7.66 -8.45
C GLY A 62 -2.65 -8.84 -9.17
N ASN A 63 -3.38 -9.51 -10.07
CA ASN A 63 -2.83 -10.62 -10.86
C ASN A 63 -1.73 -10.14 -11.82
N ALA A 64 -1.96 -9.04 -12.54
CA ALA A 64 -0.98 -8.50 -13.47
C ALA A 64 0.31 -8.04 -12.76
N PHE A 65 0.18 -7.48 -11.56
CA PHE A 65 1.33 -7.15 -10.72
C PHE A 65 2.14 -8.39 -10.34
N ARG A 66 1.48 -9.42 -9.78
CA ARG A 66 2.12 -10.70 -9.44
C ARG A 66 2.82 -11.31 -10.65
N ASP A 67 2.15 -11.34 -11.80
CA ASP A 67 2.66 -11.97 -13.02
C ASP A 67 3.85 -11.18 -13.60
N ALA A 68 3.79 -9.84 -13.59
CA ALA A 68 4.91 -9.01 -14.03
C ALA A 68 6.14 -9.16 -13.13
N VAL A 69 5.94 -9.26 -11.81
CA VAL A 69 7.05 -9.52 -10.87
C VAL A 69 7.65 -10.90 -11.12
N ALA A 70 6.82 -11.94 -11.29
CA ALA A 70 7.29 -13.30 -11.57
C ALA A 70 8.00 -13.40 -12.93
N GLU A 71 7.52 -12.70 -13.96
CA GLU A 71 8.18 -12.61 -15.26
C GLU A 71 9.54 -11.90 -15.14
N ARG A 72 9.62 -10.84 -14.34
CA ARG A 72 10.89 -10.15 -14.11
C ARG A 72 11.90 -11.02 -13.39
N GLU A 73 11.48 -11.76 -12.36
CA GLU A 73 12.34 -12.71 -11.66
C GLU A 73 12.74 -13.91 -12.53
N GLY A 74 11.90 -14.32 -13.48
CA GLY A 74 12.22 -15.39 -14.43
C GLY A 74 13.20 -14.98 -15.53
N SER A 75 13.33 -13.68 -15.82
CA SER A 75 14.15 -13.14 -16.93
C SER A 75 15.53 -12.64 -16.51
N GLY A 76 15.83 -12.57 -15.21
CA GLY A 76 17.11 -12.12 -14.70
C GLY A 76 17.27 -12.34 -13.20
N PRO A 77 18.36 -11.86 -12.58
CA PRO A 77 18.49 -11.95 -11.13
C PRO A 77 17.38 -11.14 -10.45
N GLY A 78 16.87 -11.66 -9.33
CA GLY A 78 16.02 -10.92 -8.41
C GLY A 78 16.81 -9.84 -7.65
N PRO A 79 16.16 -9.10 -6.73
CA PRO A 79 16.86 -8.26 -5.76
C PRO A 79 17.94 -9.10 -5.07
N ASP A 80 19.11 -8.51 -4.82
CA ASP A 80 20.20 -9.09 -4.02
C ASP A 80 20.75 -8.02 -3.08
N LEU A 81 20.14 -7.93 -1.89
CA LEU A 81 20.51 -6.90 -0.91
C LEU A 81 21.92 -7.08 -0.35
N ALA A 82 22.43 -8.32 -0.32
CA ALA A 82 23.79 -8.60 0.14
C ALA A 82 24.81 -8.06 -0.85
N ARG A 83 24.65 -8.37 -2.15
CA ARG A 83 25.51 -7.83 -3.21
C ARG A 83 25.40 -6.31 -3.30
N TRP A 84 24.18 -5.79 -3.27
CA TRP A 84 23.92 -4.34 -3.24
C TRP A 84 24.67 -3.65 -2.09
N SER A 85 24.58 -4.19 -0.86
CA SER A 85 25.24 -3.60 0.32
C SER A 85 26.77 -3.57 0.24
N THR A 86 27.37 -4.41 -0.61
CA THR A 86 28.82 -4.46 -0.85
C THR A 86 29.27 -3.65 -2.05
N GLY A 87 28.35 -2.93 -2.72
CA GLY A 87 28.65 -2.12 -3.90
C GLY A 87 28.96 -2.94 -5.15
N GLN A 88 28.59 -4.22 -5.19
CA GLN A 88 28.77 -5.02 -6.40
C GLN A 88 27.81 -4.57 -7.50
N PRO A 89 28.24 -4.58 -8.78
CA PRO A 89 27.38 -4.24 -9.90
C PRO A 89 26.14 -5.14 -9.99
N LEU A 90 24.98 -4.52 -10.16
CA LEU A 90 23.69 -5.16 -10.39
C LEU A 90 23.04 -4.53 -11.63
N PRO A 91 22.12 -5.23 -12.33
CA PRO A 91 21.26 -4.59 -13.32
C PRO A 91 20.54 -3.38 -12.71
N ALA A 92 20.35 -2.32 -13.49
CA ALA A 92 19.89 -1.02 -12.98
C ALA A 92 18.55 -1.08 -12.24
N ASP A 93 17.62 -1.89 -12.76
CA ASP A 93 16.30 -2.11 -12.16
C ASP A 93 16.38 -2.97 -10.89
N VAL A 94 17.25 -3.99 -10.86
CA VAL A 94 17.53 -4.79 -9.64
C VAL A 94 18.13 -3.91 -8.55
N GLN A 95 19.08 -3.05 -8.94
CA GLN A 95 19.68 -2.07 -8.05
C GLN A 95 18.61 -1.13 -7.49
N ALA A 96 17.74 -0.57 -8.33
CA ALA A 96 16.65 0.31 -7.89
C ALA A 96 15.68 -0.39 -6.94
N VAL A 97 15.30 -1.65 -7.20
CA VAL A 97 14.47 -2.45 -6.28
C VAL A 97 15.18 -2.64 -4.93
N CYS A 98 16.49 -2.94 -4.92
CA CYS A 98 17.28 -3.05 -3.69
C CYS A 98 17.34 -1.73 -2.92
N GLU A 99 17.57 -0.61 -3.61
CA GLU A 99 17.63 0.73 -3.03
C GLU A 99 16.30 1.11 -2.38
N VAL A 100 15.18 0.86 -3.05
CA VAL A 100 13.86 1.10 -2.47
C VAL A 100 13.63 0.21 -1.26
N LYS A 101 13.89 -1.10 -1.37
CA LYS A 101 13.65 -2.06 -0.28
C LYS A 101 14.48 -1.75 0.97
N ALA A 102 15.77 -1.45 0.80
CA ALA A 102 16.64 -1.05 1.90
C ALA A 102 16.20 0.29 2.50
N GLY A 103 15.83 1.26 1.66
CA GLY A 103 15.32 2.55 2.10
C GLY A 103 14.01 2.46 2.89
N LEU A 104 13.11 1.53 2.54
CA LEU A 104 11.85 1.32 3.28
C LEU A 104 12.14 0.85 4.70
N ILE A 105 13.05 -0.11 4.84
CA ILE A 105 13.46 -0.63 6.15
C ILE A 105 14.17 0.47 6.95
N HIS A 106 15.08 1.21 6.32
CA HIS A 106 15.79 2.32 6.94
C HIS A 106 14.83 3.41 7.45
N ASP A 107 13.93 3.92 6.61
CA ASP A 107 13.02 5.02 6.98
C ASP A 107 12.12 4.66 8.17
N VAL A 108 11.61 3.43 8.20
CA VAL A 108 10.75 2.94 9.29
C VAL A 108 11.57 2.72 10.57
N THR A 109 12.78 2.20 10.47
CA THR A 109 13.64 1.90 11.63
C THR A 109 14.21 3.17 12.27
N GLU A 110 14.64 4.14 11.47
CA GLU A 110 15.06 5.46 11.92
C GLU A 110 13.94 6.17 12.70
N LEU A 111 12.71 6.15 12.18
CA LEU A 111 11.57 6.74 12.88
C LEU A 111 11.32 6.08 14.24
N LEU A 112 11.48 4.76 14.29
CA LEU A 112 11.27 3.98 15.49
C LEU A 112 12.46 4.01 16.45
N ARG A 113 13.52 4.76 16.10
CA ARG A 113 14.77 4.90 16.87
C ARG A 113 15.42 3.54 17.13
N PHE A 114 15.44 2.69 16.11
CA PHE A 114 16.18 1.45 16.13
C PHE A 114 17.68 1.71 16.31
N ASP A 115 18.30 1.07 17.29
CA ASP A 115 19.74 1.11 17.51
C ASP A 115 20.35 -0.26 17.11
N PRO A 116 21.14 -0.33 16.02
CA PRO A 116 21.72 -1.58 15.55
C PRO A 116 22.70 -2.22 16.55
N ASP A 117 23.33 -1.43 17.43
CA ASP A 117 24.26 -1.93 18.44
C ASP A 117 23.52 -2.50 19.66
N SER A 118 22.30 -2.03 19.93
CA SER A 118 21.42 -2.57 20.97
C SER A 118 20.92 -3.99 20.67
N ALA A 119 20.76 -4.33 19.38
CA ALA A 119 20.37 -5.66 18.93
C ALA A 119 21.50 -6.71 19.06
N SER A 120 22.74 -6.25 19.30
CA SER A 120 23.92 -7.10 19.49
C SER A 120 24.15 -7.54 20.95
N LEU A 121 23.30 -7.11 21.90
CA LEU A 121 23.45 -7.40 23.32
C LEU A 121 22.15 -7.94 23.95
N HIS A 122 21.85 -9.22 23.68
CA HIS A 122 21.42 -10.23 24.67
C HIS A 122 20.82 -11.45 23.95
N PRO A 123 21.45 -12.64 23.99
CA PRO A 123 20.67 -13.87 24.02
C PRO A 123 19.96 -13.87 25.36
N SER A 124 18.68 -13.54 25.40
CA SER A 124 17.88 -13.79 26.59
C SER A 124 17.91 -15.28 26.87
N THR A 125 18.68 -15.64 27.89
CA THR A 125 18.76 -16.95 28.53
C THR A 125 17.42 -17.31 29.15
N ARG A 126 16.45 -17.71 28.32
CA ARG A 126 15.48 -18.71 28.71
C ARG A 126 15.99 -20.02 28.16
N HIS A 127 16.41 -20.90 29.06
CA HIS A 127 16.77 -22.28 28.75
C HIS A 127 15.69 -22.90 27.85
N PRO A 128 16.04 -23.41 26.64
CA PRO A 128 15.16 -24.31 25.94
C PRO A 128 15.30 -25.66 26.63
N GLU A 129 14.26 -26.09 27.35
CA GLU A 129 14.06 -27.51 27.53
C GLU A 129 13.99 -28.16 26.14
N SER A 130 14.73 -29.25 26.00
CA SER A 130 15.02 -29.99 24.78
C SER A 130 13.82 -30.13 23.83
N VAL A 131 13.87 -29.43 22.70
CA VAL A 131 13.02 -29.74 21.54
C VAL A 131 13.82 -30.64 20.60
N HIS A 132 13.30 -31.85 20.42
CA HIS A 132 13.87 -32.89 19.57
C HIS A 132 13.90 -32.48 18.08
N PRO A 133 14.82 -33.01 17.24
CA PRO A 133 15.03 -32.56 15.86
C PRO A 133 13.93 -32.92 14.84
N GLU A 134 12.76 -33.40 15.27
CA GLU A 134 11.70 -33.91 14.37
C GLU A 134 10.42 -33.05 14.33
N SER A 135 10.42 -31.83 14.89
CA SER A 135 9.20 -30.99 14.95
C SER A 135 9.12 -29.87 13.90
N LEU A 136 10.06 -29.79 12.95
CA LEU A 136 10.00 -28.83 11.83
C LEU A 136 9.21 -29.41 10.65
N HIS A 137 7.92 -29.64 10.87
CA HIS A 137 6.94 -29.76 9.79
C HIS A 137 5.97 -28.58 9.84
N PRO A 138 5.56 -28.04 8.68
CA PRO A 138 4.82 -26.80 8.61
C PRO A 138 3.47 -26.96 9.30
N ALA A 139 3.09 -25.99 10.13
CA ALA A 139 1.70 -25.78 10.47
C ALA A 139 0.93 -25.61 9.16
N VAL A 140 0.20 -26.65 8.79
CA VAL A 140 -0.82 -26.62 7.75
C VAL A 140 -1.85 -25.59 8.20
N GLY A 141 -1.86 -24.43 7.52
CA GLY A 141 -2.90 -23.42 7.62
C GLY A 141 -3.17 -22.86 9.01
N GLU A 142 -2.47 -21.79 9.40
CA GLU A 142 -3.03 -20.89 10.40
C GLU A 142 -3.92 -19.82 9.73
N PRO A 143 -5.13 -19.57 10.25
CA PRO A 143 -6.19 -18.91 9.52
C PRO A 143 -6.15 -17.40 9.76
N THR A 144 -6.14 -16.59 8.69
CA THR A 144 -6.63 -15.21 8.77
C THR A 144 -8.16 -15.28 8.89
N ALA A 145 -8.71 -14.84 10.03
CA ALA A 145 -10.14 -14.95 10.32
C ALA A 145 -10.98 -13.89 9.56
N ARG A 146 -10.91 -13.92 8.22
CA ARG A 146 -11.95 -13.52 7.23
C ARG A 146 -11.59 -13.99 5.79
N GLY A 147 -10.83 -15.09 5.67
CA GLY A 147 -10.87 -15.94 4.49
C GLY A 147 -10.10 -15.48 3.25
N LEU A 148 -9.00 -14.75 3.41
CA LEU A 148 -7.99 -14.64 2.34
C LEU A 148 -6.59 -14.89 2.94
N PRO A 149 -5.87 -15.94 2.51
CA PRO A 149 -4.48 -16.10 2.88
C PRO A 149 -3.67 -14.97 2.25
N ALA A 150 -2.84 -14.30 3.05
CA ALA A 150 -1.75 -13.49 2.53
C ALA A 150 -0.82 -14.41 1.71
N GLY A 151 -0.59 -14.05 0.43
CA GLY A 151 0.57 -14.49 -0.34
C GLY A 151 0.88 -15.99 -0.33
N VAL A 152 0.09 -16.81 -1.03
CA VAL A 152 0.64 -18.09 -1.51
C VAL A 152 1.61 -17.77 -2.64
N GLY A 153 2.93 -17.92 -2.43
CA GLY A 153 3.85 -17.90 -3.57
C GLY A 153 5.35 -17.70 -3.40
N ARG A 154 5.93 -17.50 -2.20
CA ARG A 154 7.39 -17.27 -2.09
C ARG A 154 8.09 -18.27 -1.15
N PRO A 155 9.15 -18.99 -1.61
CA PRO A 155 9.91 -19.91 -0.75
C PRO A 155 10.69 -19.17 0.34
N TRP A 156 11.03 -19.87 1.42
CA TRP A 156 11.72 -19.35 2.61
C TRP A 156 13.15 -18.79 2.37
N TRP A 157 13.74 -19.00 1.18
CA TRP A 157 15.08 -18.50 0.84
C TRP A 157 15.13 -17.03 0.39
N GLU A 158 14.00 -16.32 0.24
CA GLU A 158 14.02 -14.88 -0.07
C GLU A 158 14.24 -13.99 1.15
N LEU A 159 13.85 -14.47 2.34
CA LEU A 159 14.33 -13.89 3.60
C LEU A 159 15.85 -14.01 3.68
N ASP A 160 16.46 -15.02 3.05
CA ASP A 160 17.88 -15.36 3.17
C ASP A 160 18.79 -14.19 2.75
N GLU A 161 18.37 -13.33 1.82
CA GLU A 161 19.15 -12.15 1.45
C GLU A 161 19.16 -11.03 2.50
N LEU A 162 17.97 -10.71 3.03
CA LEU A 162 17.82 -9.75 4.13
C LEU A 162 18.51 -10.27 5.39
N LEU A 163 18.38 -11.57 5.63
CA LEU A 163 19.08 -12.27 6.69
C LEU A 163 20.60 -12.20 6.48
N ARG A 164 21.12 -12.16 5.26
CA ARG A 164 22.59 -12.04 5.03
C ARG A 164 23.16 -10.68 5.35
N VAL A 165 22.35 -9.62 5.42
CA VAL A 165 22.80 -8.28 5.82
C VAL A 165 22.44 -8.03 7.29
N PRO A 166 23.41 -8.00 8.23
CA PRO A 166 23.13 -8.02 9.67
C PRO A 166 22.19 -6.92 10.17
N TRP A 167 22.35 -5.68 9.69
CA TRP A 167 21.52 -4.56 10.13
C TRP A 167 20.08 -4.66 9.59
N LEU A 168 19.89 -5.11 8.34
CA LEU A 168 18.56 -5.32 7.73
C LEU A 168 17.80 -6.43 8.46
N ARG A 169 18.50 -7.51 8.84
CA ARG A 169 17.94 -8.59 9.67
C ARG A 169 17.45 -8.05 11.01
N ALA A 170 18.31 -7.36 11.75
CA ALA A 170 17.99 -6.85 13.08
C ALA A 170 16.84 -5.83 13.03
N ALA A 171 16.86 -4.96 12.02
CA ALA A 171 15.77 -4.04 11.73
C ALA A 171 14.43 -4.77 11.49
N LEU A 172 14.39 -5.76 10.60
CA LEU A 172 13.15 -6.50 10.31
C LEU A 172 12.62 -7.27 11.51
N GLN A 173 13.49 -7.84 12.34
CA GLN A 173 13.10 -8.49 13.59
C GLN A 173 12.48 -7.49 14.56
N PHE A 174 13.12 -6.33 14.74
CA PHE A 174 12.59 -5.25 15.56
C PHE A 174 11.23 -4.75 15.05
N LEU A 175 11.06 -4.60 13.73
CA LEU A 175 9.78 -4.22 13.14
C LEU A 175 8.71 -5.29 13.37
N ALA A 176 9.05 -6.57 13.23
CA ALA A 176 8.13 -7.68 13.47
C ALA A 176 7.62 -7.70 14.91
N GLU A 177 8.52 -7.57 15.88
CA GLU A 177 8.19 -7.50 17.31
C GLU A 177 7.27 -6.31 17.62
N ARG A 178 7.56 -5.14 17.03
CA ARG A 178 6.81 -3.91 17.31
C ARG A 178 5.46 -3.86 16.61
N ALA A 179 5.36 -4.46 15.44
CA ALA A 179 4.12 -4.57 14.67
C ALA A 179 3.22 -5.71 15.16
N GLY A 180 3.75 -6.68 15.90
CA GLY A 180 3.03 -7.90 16.26
C GLY A 180 2.72 -8.80 15.06
N VAL A 181 3.47 -8.67 13.97
CA VAL A 181 3.33 -9.51 12.76
C VAL A 181 4.66 -10.16 12.42
N SER A 182 4.64 -11.27 11.67
CA SER A 182 5.89 -11.93 11.28
C SER A 182 6.76 -11.05 10.38
N ALA A 183 8.09 -11.17 10.51
CA ALA A 183 9.04 -10.50 9.63
C ALA A 183 8.80 -10.80 8.15
N ARG A 184 8.27 -12.00 7.84
CA ARG A 184 7.86 -12.39 6.49
C ARG A 184 6.78 -11.48 5.92
N VAL A 185 5.74 -11.16 6.69
CA VAL A 185 4.64 -10.29 6.21
C VAL A 185 5.16 -8.88 5.91
N ILE A 186 6.08 -8.37 6.73
CA ILE A 186 6.72 -7.06 6.52
C ILE A 186 7.63 -7.09 5.28
N GLU A 187 8.40 -8.16 5.13
CA GLU A 187 9.28 -8.37 3.98
C GLU A 187 8.48 -8.40 2.68
N GLU A 188 7.42 -9.20 2.62
CA GLU A 188 6.60 -9.29 1.42
C GLU A 188 5.97 -7.93 1.09
N TYR A 189 5.53 -7.18 2.12
CA TYR A 189 5.01 -5.83 1.95
C TYR A 189 6.05 -4.89 1.31
N PHE A 190 7.27 -4.83 1.85
CA PHE A 190 8.32 -3.98 1.31
C PHE A 190 8.78 -4.43 -0.07
N THR A 191 8.77 -5.73 -0.35
CA THR A 191 9.12 -6.28 -1.66
C THR A 191 8.15 -5.80 -2.74
N ASP A 192 6.83 -5.85 -2.51
CA ASP A 192 5.88 -5.38 -3.52
C ASP A 192 5.99 -3.88 -3.79
N VAL A 193 6.15 -3.07 -2.74
CA VAL A 193 6.39 -1.63 -2.90
C VAL A 193 7.69 -1.37 -3.64
N ALA A 194 8.75 -2.12 -3.32
CA ALA A 194 10.05 -2.01 -3.97
C ALA A 194 9.99 -2.41 -5.45
N TYR A 195 9.24 -3.45 -5.82
CA TYR A 195 9.04 -3.79 -7.23
C TYR A 195 8.25 -2.73 -7.98
N TYR A 196 7.16 -2.23 -7.42
CA TYR A 196 6.39 -1.16 -8.06
C TYR A 196 7.23 0.10 -8.28
N LEU A 197 8.05 0.48 -7.29
CA LEU A 197 8.85 1.70 -7.36
C LEU A 197 10.19 1.53 -8.10
N GLY A 198 10.83 0.37 -8.02
CA GLY A 198 12.15 0.11 -8.58
C GLY A 198 12.15 -0.51 -9.98
N CYS A 199 11.06 -1.15 -10.41
CA CYS A 199 10.95 -1.79 -11.72
C CYS A 199 9.92 -1.08 -12.61
N ALA A 200 10.41 -0.44 -13.68
CA ALA A 200 9.59 0.37 -14.57
C ALA A 200 8.53 -0.45 -15.31
N GLU A 201 8.86 -1.69 -15.68
CA GLU A 201 7.99 -2.63 -16.39
C GLU A 201 6.80 -3.05 -15.52
N VAL A 202 7.07 -3.40 -14.24
CA VAL A 202 6.03 -3.72 -13.25
C VAL A 202 5.16 -2.50 -13.00
N ARG A 203 5.76 -1.32 -12.80
CA ARG A 203 5.03 -0.06 -12.61
C ARG A 203 4.10 0.25 -13.79
N GLN A 204 4.62 0.16 -15.01
CA GLN A 204 3.87 0.43 -16.23
C GLN A 204 2.68 -0.53 -16.40
N THR A 205 2.88 -1.80 -16.07
CA THR A 205 1.83 -2.83 -16.13
C THR A 205 0.65 -2.48 -15.23
N VAL A 206 0.92 -2.08 -13.98
CA VAL A 206 -0.10 -1.66 -13.01
C VAL A 206 -0.79 -0.38 -13.46
N LEU A 207 -0.01 0.65 -13.79
CA LEU A 207 -0.57 1.95 -14.17
C LEU A 207 -1.41 1.87 -15.44
N ALA A 208 -1.05 1.02 -16.42
CA ALA A 208 -1.85 0.84 -17.64
C ALA A 208 -3.28 0.33 -17.34
N ILE A 209 -3.45 -0.54 -16.34
CA ILE A 209 -4.76 -1.04 -15.92
C ILE A 209 -5.56 0.07 -15.23
N VAL A 210 -4.92 0.78 -14.30
CA VAL A 210 -5.55 1.86 -13.53
C VAL A 210 -5.94 3.02 -14.44
N GLU A 211 -5.07 3.44 -15.34
CA GLU A 211 -5.33 4.54 -16.27
C GLU A 211 -6.37 4.18 -17.31
N ARG A 212 -6.42 2.93 -17.78
CA ARG A 212 -7.50 2.49 -18.67
C ARG A 212 -8.86 2.56 -17.98
N ALA A 213 -8.97 2.07 -16.75
CA ALA A 213 -10.22 2.18 -16.00
C ALA A 213 -10.58 3.64 -15.71
N LEU A 214 -9.59 4.50 -15.45
CA LEU A 214 -9.83 5.93 -15.29
C LEU A 214 -10.27 6.57 -16.62
N ALA A 215 -9.72 6.12 -17.76
CA ALA A 215 -10.09 6.53 -19.11
C ALA A 215 -11.58 6.30 -19.43
N ASP A 216 -12.13 5.21 -18.92
CA ASP A 216 -13.54 4.83 -19.09
C ASP A 216 -14.52 5.78 -18.36
N VAL A 217 -14.04 6.58 -17.40
CA VAL A 217 -14.87 7.61 -16.75
C VAL A 217 -15.03 8.81 -17.69
N PRO A 218 -16.26 9.27 -17.97
CA PRO A 218 -16.50 10.46 -18.78
C PRO A 218 -15.72 11.68 -18.26
N MET A 219 -15.10 12.46 -19.14
CA MET A 219 -14.20 13.57 -18.76
C MET A 219 -14.84 14.64 -17.84
N GLY A 220 -16.14 14.89 -18.01
CA GLY A 220 -16.90 15.84 -17.19
C GLY A 220 -17.43 15.26 -15.87
N GLU A 221 -17.30 13.95 -15.65
CA GLU A 221 -17.77 13.30 -14.44
C GLU A 221 -16.72 13.42 -13.32
N PRO A 222 -17.07 14.01 -12.16
CA PRO A 222 -16.15 14.08 -11.04
C PRO A 222 -15.76 12.68 -10.53
N VAL A 223 -14.52 12.53 -10.08
CA VAL A 223 -13.96 11.27 -9.56
C VAL A 223 -13.51 11.44 -8.11
N VAL A 224 -13.94 10.53 -7.24
CA VAL A 224 -13.36 10.34 -5.91
C VAL A 224 -12.38 9.18 -6.00
N VAL A 225 -11.09 9.44 -5.77
CA VAL A 225 -10.04 8.41 -5.83
C VAL A 225 -9.73 7.96 -4.42
N ALA A 226 -9.90 6.67 -4.11
CA ALA A 226 -9.56 6.09 -2.81
C ALA A 226 -8.53 4.97 -2.96
N GLY A 227 -7.31 5.19 -2.46
CA GLY A 227 -6.21 4.23 -2.50
C GLY A 227 -5.87 3.68 -1.11
N HIS A 228 -5.56 2.39 -1.02
CA HIS A 228 -5.10 1.77 0.23
C HIS A 228 -3.71 1.16 0.06
N SER A 229 -2.82 1.34 1.03
CA SER A 229 -1.52 0.65 1.06
C SER A 229 -0.74 0.93 -0.24
N LEU A 230 -0.25 -0.08 -0.96
CA LEU A 230 0.36 0.10 -2.30
C LEU A 230 -0.55 0.87 -3.27
N GLY A 231 -1.88 0.69 -3.17
CA GLY A 231 -2.85 1.42 -3.97
C GLY A 231 -2.85 2.93 -3.77
N SER A 232 -2.34 3.44 -2.63
CA SER A 232 -2.15 4.89 -2.43
C SER A 232 -0.97 5.44 -3.25
N VAL A 233 0.10 4.66 -3.40
CA VAL A 233 1.26 4.96 -4.26
C VAL A 233 0.84 4.95 -5.73
N VAL A 234 0.10 3.91 -6.12
CA VAL A 234 -0.48 3.77 -7.48
C VAL A 234 -1.45 4.91 -7.78
N ALA A 235 -2.30 5.30 -6.82
CA ALA A 235 -3.21 6.43 -6.94
C ALA A 235 -2.46 7.73 -7.20
N TYR A 236 -1.39 8.00 -6.44
CA TYR A 236 -0.57 9.18 -6.60
C TYR A 236 0.05 9.25 -8.01
N ASP A 237 0.70 8.16 -8.45
CA ASP A 237 1.32 8.09 -9.78
C ASP A 237 0.28 8.28 -10.91
N ALA A 238 -0.91 7.67 -10.77
CA ALA A 238 -2.01 7.84 -11.72
C ALA A 238 -2.58 9.28 -11.72
N LEU A 239 -2.60 9.97 -10.58
CA LEU A 239 -3.00 11.37 -10.50
C LEU A 239 -1.99 12.30 -11.18
N ILE A 240 -0.70 12.00 -11.07
CA ILE A 240 0.37 12.75 -11.74
C ILE A 240 0.30 12.54 -13.26
N ARG A 241 0.21 11.29 -13.72
CA ARG A 241 0.37 10.93 -15.13
C ARG A 241 -0.94 10.86 -15.91
N GLY A 242 -1.95 10.17 -15.38
CA GLY A 242 -3.15 9.74 -16.11
C GLY A 242 -4.42 10.56 -15.84
N ALA A 243 -4.43 11.41 -14.82
CA ALA A 243 -5.62 12.18 -14.43
C ALA A 243 -5.68 13.61 -15.00
N GLN A 244 -4.74 13.99 -15.88
CA GLN A 244 -4.70 15.34 -16.46
C GLN A 244 -6.01 15.68 -17.18
N GLY A 245 -6.57 16.85 -16.85
CA GLY A 245 -7.85 17.32 -17.39
C GLY A 245 -9.10 16.71 -16.76
N ARG A 246 -8.98 15.78 -15.80
CA ARG A 246 -10.12 15.19 -15.08
C ARG A 246 -10.54 16.05 -13.89
N SER A 247 -11.83 15.99 -13.57
CA SER A 247 -12.38 16.61 -12.37
C SER A 247 -12.21 15.66 -11.18
N ILE A 248 -11.22 15.88 -10.32
CA ILE A 248 -11.07 15.12 -9.08
C ILE A 248 -11.85 15.83 -7.96
N ALA A 249 -12.83 15.14 -7.38
CA ALA A 249 -13.66 15.67 -6.30
C ALA A 249 -12.98 15.56 -4.92
N LEU A 250 -12.30 14.43 -4.69
CA LEU A 250 -11.62 14.08 -3.45
C LEU A 250 -10.57 13.01 -3.73
N VAL A 251 -9.45 13.08 -3.01
CA VAL A 251 -8.51 11.95 -2.85
C VAL A 251 -8.62 11.40 -1.43
N ALA A 252 -8.66 10.09 -1.29
CA ALA A 252 -8.60 9.40 -0.02
C ALA A 252 -7.46 8.39 -0.03
N THR A 253 -6.60 8.41 0.98
CA THR A 253 -5.55 7.39 1.15
C THR A 253 -5.65 6.76 2.53
N THR A 254 -5.38 5.46 2.64
CA THR A 254 -5.42 4.74 3.92
C THR A 254 -4.25 3.78 4.02
N GLY A 255 -3.69 3.62 5.22
CA GLY A 255 -2.51 2.75 5.40
C GLY A 255 -1.35 3.14 4.49
N SER A 256 -1.18 4.43 4.22
CA SER A 256 -0.38 4.95 3.11
C SER A 256 1.10 5.07 3.47
N PRO A 257 2.02 4.48 2.67
CA PRO A 257 3.46 4.68 2.84
C PRO A 257 3.97 5.98 2.18
N LEU A 258 3.10 6.84 1.63
CA LEU A 258 3.49 8.09 0.94
C LEU A 258 4.27 9.08 1.83
N GLY A 259 4.24 8.90 3.16
CA GLY A 259 5.04 9.69 4.09
C GLY A 259 6.51 9.27 4.16
N LEU A 260 6.87 8.09 3.66
CA LEU A 260 8.24 7.55 3.70
C LEU A 260 9.13 8.27 2.67
N PRO A 261 10.28 8.86 3.07
CA PRO A 261 11.22 9.52 2.16
C PRO A 261 11.61 8.70 0.94
N VAL A 262 11.91 7.41 1.10
CA VAL A 262 12.23 6.51 -0.01
C VAL A 262 11.08 6.39 -1.01
N VAL A 263 9.83 6.36 -0.54
CA VAL A 263 8.65 6.29 -1.40
C VAL A 263 8.55 7.58 -2.18
N GLN A 264 8.60 8.72 -1.48
CA GLN A 264 8.53 10.05 -2.09
C GLN A 264 9.58 10.24 -3.19
N ARG A 265 10.84 9.87 -2.94
CA ARG A 265 11.94 9.94 -3.94
C ARG A 265 11.66 9.18 -5.24
N HIS A 266 10.85 8.11 -5.17
CA HIS A 266 10.56 7.24 -6.32
C HIS A 266 9.18 7.46 -6.95
N LEU A 267 8.33 8.34 -6.40
CA LEU A 267 7.05 8.68 -7.01
C LEU A 267 7.22 9.40 -8.34
N LEU A 268 6.26 9.23 -9.25
CA LEU A 268 6.24 10.00 -10.49
C LEU A 268 6.05 11.49 -10.18
N GLY A 269 6.78 12.36 -10.89
CA GLY A 269 6.76 13.80 -10.62
C GLY A 269 7.59 14.23 -9.40
N GLY A 270 8.41 13.33 -8.84
CA GLY A 270 9.31 13.63 -7.73
C GLY A 270 10.40 14.67 -8.06
N ALA A 271 10.86 15.37 -7.01
CA ALA A 271 11.83 16.46 -7.05
C ALA A 271 13.25 16.04 -6.61
N GLY A 272 13.61 14.76 -6.74
CA GLY A 272 14.83 14.21 -6.12
C GLY A 272 14.64 14.02 -4.61
N ASP A 273 15.54 14.56 -3.78
CA ASP A 273 15.49 14.41 -2.31
C ASP A 273 14.50 15.34 -1.60
N GLY A 274 13.76 16.16 -2.35
CA GLY A 274 12.74 17.08 -1.82
C GLY A 274 11.40 16.40 -1.53
N PRO A 275 10.56 17.00 -0.67
CA PRO A 275 9.18 16.55 -0.48
C PRO A 275 8.43 16.55 -1.81
N VAL A 276 7.56 15.57 -2.02
CA VAL A 276 6.78 15.47 -3.26
C VAL A 276 5.60 16.44 -3.25
N PRO A 277 5.25 17.03 -4.41
CA PRO A 277 4.13 17.97 -4.48
C PRO A 277 2.78 17.27 -4.29
N VAL A 278 1.75 18.02 -3.94
CA VAL A 278 0.37 17.53 -4.14
C VAL A 278 0.07 17.53 -5.65
N PRO A 279 -0.45 16.43 -6.25
CA PRO A 279 -0.77 16.43 -7.68
C PRO A 279 -1.74 17.56 -8.03
N ALA A 280 -1.45 18.34 -9.08
CA ALA A 280 -2.19 19.55 -9.44
C ALA A 280 -3.70 19.31 -9.72
N VAL A 281 -4.05 18.07 -10.06
CA VAL A 281 -5.45 17.63 -10.26
C VAL A 281 -6.24 17.55 -8.95
N VAL A 282 -5.56 17.47 -7.79
CA VAL A 282 -6.22 17.49 -6.48
C VAL A 282 -6.65 18.92 -6.17
N PRO A 283 -7.94 19.16 -5.86
CA PRO A 283 -8.43 20.52 -5.60
C PRO A 283 -7.62 21.26 -4.52
N ALA A 284 -7.25 22.51 -4.78
CA ALA A 284 -6.54 23.39 -3.85
C ALA A 284 -7.49 23.98 -2.79
N ARG A 285 -8.18 23.12 -2.04
CA ARG A 285 -9.09 23.48 -0.94
C ARG A 285 -8.87 22.57 0.26
N SER A 286 -9.27 23.05 1.44
CA SER A 286 -9.12 22.27 2.67
C SER A 286 -9.89 20.94 2.59
N GLY A 287 -9.24 19.86 3.03
CA GLY A 287 -9.80 18.51 3.06
C GLY A 287 -10.10 17.91 1.67
N ALA A 288 -9.46 18.41 0.61
CA ALA A 288 -9.54 17.80 -0.72
C ALA A 288 -8.82 16.45 -0.79
N TRP A 289 -7.90 16.21 0.14
CA TRP A 289 -7.29 14.92 0.38
C TRP A 289 -7.53 14.50 1.83
N VAL A 290 -8.11 13.32 2.05
CA VAL A 290 -8.25 12.71 3.39
C VAL A 290 -7.29 11.53 3.50
N ASN A 291 -6.42 11.55 4.52
CA ASN A 291 -5.44 10.48 4.73
C ASN A 291 -5.68 9.80 6.08
N GLY A 292 -6.11 8.53 6.06
CA GLY A 292 -6.29 7.70 7.24
C GLY A 292 -5.01 6.95 7.62
N TYR A 293 -4.59 7.06 8.89
CA TYR A 293 -3.43 6.35 9.42
C TYR A 293 -3.68 5.79 10.83
N ASP A 294 -3.16 4.60 11.12
CA ASP A 294 -3.10 4.03 12.48
C ASP A 294 -1.65 4.10 12.95
N VAL A 295 -1.41 4.54 14.18
CA VAL A 295 -0.05 4.63 14.75
C VAL A 295 0.60 3.25 14.98
N ARG A 296 -0.20 2.19 14.96
CA ARG A 296 0.25 0.79 15.04
C ARG A 296 0.49 0.19 13.66
N ASP A 297 0.09 0.88 12.60
CA ASP A 297 0.34 0.48 11.24
C ASP A 297 1.77 0.87 10.85
N VAL A 298 2.69 -0.11 10.88
CA VAL A 298 4.11 0.11 10.56
C VAL A 298 4.36 0.54 9.13
N VAL A 299 3.40 0.33 8.24
CA VAL A 299 3.45 0.79 6.86
C VAL A 299 3.10 2.28 6.78
N ALA A 300 2.11 2.70 7.55
CA ALA A 300 1.64 4.08 7.63
C ALA A 300 2.31 4.85 8.78
N ILE A 301 3.57 4.53 9.09
CA ILE A 301 4.18 5.00 10.33
C ILE A 301 4.61 6.47 10.27
N LEU A 302 5.00 6.97 9.08
CA LEU A 302 5.37 8.37 8.86
C LEU A 302 4.14 9.23 8.56
N ASN A 303 3.21 9.28 9.51
CA ASN A 303 2.05 10.18 9.50
C ASN A 303 2.10 11.18 10.66
N PRO A 304 1.43 12.35 10.56
CA PRO A 304 0.54 12.83 9.49
C PRO A 304 1.26 13.08 8.14
N LEU A 305 0.54 12.87 7.03
CA LEU A 305 1.04 13.02 5.65
C LEU A 305 1.08 14.49 5.21
N GLY A 306 0.10 15.30 5.61
CA GLY A 306 -0.03 16.69 5.16
C GLY A 306 1.25 17.53 5.31
N PRO A 307 1.93 17.51 6.47
CA PRO A 307 3.18 18.24 6.67
C PRO A 307 4.39 17.74 5.84
N ARG A 308 4.25 16.61 5.15
CA ARG A 308 5.32 15.96 4.37
C ARG A 308 5.19 16.15 2.87
N LEU A 309 4.10 16.75 2.40
CA LEU A 309 3.88 17.05 1.00
C LEU A 309 4.23 18.51 0.71
N GLU A 310 5.03 18.74 -0.31
CA GLU A 310 5.39 20.08 -0.76
C GLU A 310 4.16 20.80 -1.33
N GLN A 311 4.10 22.12 -1.17
CA GLN A 311 3.08 22.97 -1.81
C GLN A 311 1.63 22.61 -1.46
N ALA A 312 1.41 21.73 -0.47
CA ALA A 312 0.09 21.47 0.06
C ALA A 312 -0.48 22.80 0.56
N ALA A 313 -1.59 23.24 -0.04
CA ALA A 313 -2.31 24.39 0.50
C ALA A 313 -2.66 24.10 1.98
N ALA A 314 -2.76 25.14 2.79
CA ALA A 314 -3.03 24.96 4.22
C ALA A 314 -4.26 24.06 4.44
N ALA A 315 -4.07 22.95 5.16
CA ALA A 315 -5.09 21.94 5.42
C ALA A 315 -5.70 21.27 4.17
N GLN A 316 -5.03 21.29 3.01
CA GLN A 316 -5.45 20.56 1.80
C GLN A 316 -5.52 19.06 2.06
N VAL A 317 -4.53 18.54 2.78
CA VAL A 317 -4.53 17.18 3.33
C VAL A 317 -5.05 17.20 4.76
N ARG A 318 -6.12 16.45 5.00
CA ARG A 318 -6.71 16.20 6.32
C ARG A 318 -6.30 14.81 6.78
N ASP A 319 -5.38 14.75 7.74
CA ASP A 319 -4.96 13.51 8.37
C ASP A 319 -5.94 13.05 9.44
N VAL A 320 -6.37 11.79 9.36
CA VAL A 320 -7.32 11.15 10.27
C VAL A 320 -6.61 9.98 10.95
N ARG A 321 -6.43 10.10 12.26
CA ARG A 321 -5.93 8.98 13.07
C ARG A 321 -7.05 7.96 13.26
N VAL A 322 -6.79 6.72 12.89
CA VAL A 322 -7.70 5.59 13.03
C VAL A 322 -7.15 4.61 14.07
N GLY A 323 -8.05 3.92 14.76
CA GLY A 323 -7.73 2.73 15.56
C GLY A 323 -8.38 1.51 14.92
N SER A 324 -7.73 0.91 13.92
CA SER A 324 -8.31 -0.13 13.04
C SER A 324 -8.43 -1.52 13.72
N GLY A 325 -8.48 -1.58 15.05
CA GLY A 325 -8.61 -2.84 15.80
C GLY A 325 -7.34 -3.69 15.77
N ASP A 326 -7.49 -5.00 15.61
CA ASP A 326 -6.40 -5.99 15.68
C ASP A 326 -5.57 -6.09 14.40
N GLU A 327 -6.09 -5.59 13.27
CA GLU A 327 -5.40 -5.54 11.98
C GLU A 327 -5.16 -4.07 11.59
N PRO A 328 -4.12 -3.42 12.15
CA PRO A 328 -3.93 -1.97 12.00
C PRO A 328 -3.72 -1.53 10.54
N HIS A 329 -3.23 -2.43 9.68
CA HIS A 329 -3.04 -2.18 8.25
C HIS A 329 -4.23 -2.57 7.38
N ALA A 330 -5.29 -3.20 7.90
CA ALA A 330 -6.41 -3.63 7.07
C ALA A 330 -7.27 -2.43 6.63
N VAL A 331 -7.52 -2.32 5.32
CA VAL A 331 -8.40 -1.30 4.72
C VAL A 331 -9.79 -1.22 5.34
N ILE A 332 -10.31 -2.35 5.85
CA ILE A 332 -11.64 -2.44 6.43
C ILE A 332 -11.78 -1.50 7.63
N GLY A 333 -10.86 -1.59 8.61
CA GLY A 333 -10.90 -0.72 9.80
C GLY A 333 -10.72 0.76 9.46
N TYR A 334 -9.97 1.08 8.40
CA TYR A 334 -9.86 2.44 7.89
C TYR A 334 -11.17 2.97 7.30
N LEU A 335 -11.86 2.17 6.49
CA LEU A 335 -13.11 2.57 5.83
C LEU A 335 -14.32 2.55 6.77
N GLU A 336 -14.30 1.70 7.81
CA GLU A 336 -15.29 1.71 8.89
C GLU A 336 -15.17 2.95 9.78
N ASN A 337 -14.04 3.68 9.72
CA ASN A 337 -13.88 4.90 10.49
C ASN A 337 -14.73 6.05 9.91
N ALA A 338 -15.69 6.55 10.71
CA ALA A 338 -16.58 7.64 10.34
C ALA A 338 -15.87 8.88 9.78
N ALA A 339 -14.71 9.27 10.35
CA ALA A 339 -13.99 10.46 9.92
C ALA A 339 -13.25 10.29 8.57
N VAL A 340 -13.01 9.04 8.15
CA VAL A 340 -12.51 8.70 6.81
C VAL A 340 -13.67 8.54 5.83
N ALA A 341 -14.74 7.84 6.25
CA ALA A 341 -15.88 7.51 5.40
C ALA A 341 -16.72 8.74 5.01
N GLU A 342 -17.03 9.61 5.97
CA GLU A 342 -17.87 10.80 5.78
C GLU A 342 -17.46 11.65 4.56
N PRO A 343 -16.20 12.11 4.42
CA PRO A 343 -15.81 12.93 3.27
C PRO A 343 -15.89 12.18 1.94
N ILE A 344 -15.61 10.86 1.93
CA ILE A 344 -15.73 10.02 0.71
C ILE A 344 -17.20 9.99 0.27
N GLY A 345 -18.12 9.61 1.15
CA GLY A 345 -19.54 9.55 0.82
C GLY A 345 -20.12 10.92 0.48
N HIS A 346 -19.72 11.96 1.21
CA HIS A 346 -20.11 13.34 0.90
C HIS A 346 -19.67 13.72 -0.53
N ALA A 347 -18.43 13.43 -0.94
CA ALA A 347 -17.95 13.76 -2.27
C ALA A 347 -18.69 12.99 -3.37
N VAL A 348 -18.98 11.70 -3.16
CA VAL A 348 -19.75 10.86 -4.10
C VAL A 348 -21.18 11.39 -4.27
N VAL A 349 -21.84 11.80 -3.18
CA VAL A 349 -23.22 12.31 -3.23
C VAL A 349 -23.27 13.76 -3.75
N SER A 350 -22.33 14.61 -3.34
CA SER A 350 -22.38 16.06 -3.60
C SER A 350 -21.94 16.44 -5.00
N GLY A 351 -21.06 15.67 -5.64
CA GLY A 351 -20.74 15.88 -7.06
C GLY A 351 -21.91 15.51 -8.00
N SER A 352 -23.04 15.01 -7.46
CA SER A 352 -24.31 14.96 -8.17
C SER A 352 -25.07 16.30 -8.23
N ARG A 353 -24.55 17.37 -7.59
CA ARG A 353 -25.22 18.68 -7.46
C ARG A 353 -24.57 19.85 -8.21
N ALA A 354 -23.63 19.60 -9.12
CA ALA A 354 -23.13 20.66 -9.99
C ALA A 354 -23.99 20.81 -11.26
N VAL A 355 -25.10 21.54 -11.17
CA VAL A 355 -25.78 22.31 -12.26
C VAL A 355 -26.70 23.34 -11.55
N PRO A 356 -26.82 24.61 -12.00
CA PRO A 356 -26.47 25.18 -13.30
C PRO A 356 -25.25 26.08 -13.36
#